data_AF-A0A944DL15-F1
#
_entry.id   AF-A0A944DL15-F1
#
_cell.length_a   1.000
_cell.length_b   1.000
_cell.length_c   1.000
_cell.angle_alpha   90.00
_cell.angle_beta   90.00
_cell.angle_gamma   90.00
#
_symmetry.space_group_name_H-M   'P 1'
#
loop_
_entity.id
_entity.type
_entity.pdbx_description
1 polymer ?
#
loop_
_entity_poly.entity_id
_entity_poly.type
_entity_poly.pdbx_seq_one_letter_code
_entity_poly.pdbx_strand_id
1 'polypeptide(L)' 'QGLAVDNIVVCAGQDPLRELQQGLEDAGQTVHLIGGADVAAELDAKRAINQGSRLAAQL' A
#
# COMPACT_ATOMS: atom_id res chain seq x y z
N GLN A 1 -9.58 35.64 -4.20
CA GLN A 1 -8.32 35.73 -4.98
C GLN A 1 -7.63 34.38 -4.93
N GLY A 2 -7.04 33.92 -6.03
CA GLY A 2 -6.32 32.64 -6.11
C GLY A 2 -4.80 32.80 -5.95
N LEU A 3 -4.09 31.68 -5.80
CA LEU A 3 -2.62 31.66 -5.78
C LEU A 3 -2.07 31.79 -7.22
N ALA A 4 -1.16 32.74 -7.46
CA ALA A 4 -0.48 32.92 -8.74
C ALA A 4 0.74 31.99 -8.82
N VAL A 5 0.52 30.75 -9.24
CA VAL A 5 1.56 29.71 -9.38
C VAL A 5 1.43 29.01 -10.72
N ASP A 6 2.56 28.58 -11.30
CA ASP A 6 2.57 27.85 -12.57
C ASP A 6 2.16 26.38 -12.40
N ASN A 7 2.42 25.80 -11.22
CA ASN A 7 2.17 24.40 -10.92
C ASN A 7 1.60 24.23 -9.52
N ILE A 8 0.72 23.23 -9.38
CA ILE A 8 0.19 22.77 -8.11
C ILE A 8 0.54 21.29 -7.99
N VAL A 9 1.35 20.93 -6.99
CA VAL A 9 1.64 19.54 -6.65
C VAL A 9 0.65 19.09 -5.59
N VAL A 10 -0.10 18.04 -5.89
CA VAL A 10 -1.11 17.48 -4.97
C VAL A 10 -0.48 16.36 -4.15
N CYS A 11 -0.31 16.60 -2.86
CA CYS A 11 0.16 15.61 -1.89
C CYS A 11 -1.01 15.12 -1.01
N ALA A 12 -2.07 14.59 -1.63
CA ALA A 12 -3.33 14.26 -0.95
C ALA A 12 -3.37 12.84 -0.36
N GLY A 13 -2.25 12.36 0.19
CA GLY A 13 -2.15 11.02 0.76
C GLY A 13 -1.89 9.92 -0.27
N GLN A 14 -2.28 8.69 0.08
CA GLN A 14 -1.97 7.47 -0.66
C GLN A 14 -3.15 6.49 -0.57
N ASP A 15 -3.34 5.71 -1.64
CA ASP A 15 -4.31 4.60 -1.68
C ASP A 15 -3.56 3.25 -1.75
N PRO A 16 -4.11 2.17 -1.16
CA PRO A 16 -3.54 0.84 -1.31
C PRO A 16 -3.55 0.36 -2.77
N LEU A 17 -2.42 -0.14 -3.26
CA LEU A 17 -2.33 -0.77 -4.59
C LEU A 17 -2.50 -2.29 -4.47
N ARG A 18 -3.62 -2.82 -4.98
CA ARG A 18 -4.01 -4.24 -4.86
C ARG A 18 -4.42 -4.90 -6.18
N GLU A 19 -3.97 -4.36 -7.31
CA GLU A 19 -4.44 -4.76 -8.65
C GLU A 19 -4.32 -6.27 -8.95
N LEU A 20 -3.34 -6.95 -8.36
CA LEU A 20 -3.11 -8.38 -8.57
C LEU A 20 -3.89 -9.29 -7.61
N GLN A 21 -4.44 -8.75 -6.51
CA GLN A 21 -5.00 -9.56 -5.44
C GLN A 21 -6.08 -10.50 -5.94
N GLN A 22 -7.14 -9.95 -6.54
CA GLN A 22 -8.29 -10.74 -6.99
C GLN A 22 -7.88 -11.75 -8.07
N GLY A 23 -7.02 -11.35 -9.02
CA GLY A 23 -6.57 -12.26 -10.08
C GLY A 23 -5.77 -13.46 -9.56
N LEU A 24 -4.99 -13.28 -8.50
CA LEU A 24 -4.25 -14.38 -7.86
C LEU A 24 -5.18 -15.28 -7.03
N GLU A 25 -6.13 -14.69 -6.30
CA GLU A 25 -7.16 -15.43 -5.57
C GLU A 25 -8.03 -16.28 -6.52
N ASP A 26 -8.46 -15.72 -7.65
CA ASP A 26 -9.24 -16.41 -8.69
C ASP A 26 -8.44 -17.56 -9.34
N ALA A 27 -7.12 -17.43 -9.42
CA ALA A 27 -6.21 -18.48 -9.88
C ALA A 27 -5.91 -19.54 -8.81
N GLY A 28 -6.59 -19.50 -7.66
CA GLY A 28 -6.42 -20.45 -6.57
C GLY A 28 -5.10 -20.33 -5.82
N GLN A 29 -4.41 -19.18 -5.93
CA GLN A 29 -3.17 -18.93 -5.19
C GLN A 29 -3.48 -18.41 -3.78
N THR A 30 -2.67 -18.83 -2.81
CA THR A 30 -2.69 -18.21 -1.47
C THR A 30 -2.06 -16.82 -1.55
N VAL A 31 -2.80 -15.80 -1.12
CA VAL A 31 -2.37 -14.39 -1.16
C VAL A 31 -2.29 -13.83 0.26
N HIS A 32 -1.25 -13.04 0.51
CA HIS A 32 -1.09 -12.26 1.74
C HIS A 32 -0.81 -10.79 1.40
N LEU A 33 -1.57 -9.88 2.00
CA LEU A 33 -1.33 -8.43 1.91
C LEU A 33 -0.48 -7.97 3.10
N ILE A 34 0.52 -7.14 2.84
CA ILE A 34 1.35 -6.47 3.86
C ILE A 34 1.69 -5.04 3.41
N GLY A 35 2.10 -4.18 4.36
CA GLY A 35 2.58 -2.83 4.07
C GLY A 35 1.52 -1.93 3.45
N GLY A 36 1.93 -1.08 2.50
CA GLY A 36 1.05 -0.15 1.77
C GLY A 36 -0.07 -0.82 0.98
N ALA A 37 0.15 -2.05 0.49
CA ALA A 37 -0.89 -2.82 -0.21
C ALA A 37 -2.00 -3.29 0.74
N ASP A 38 -1.68 -3.55 2.01
CA ASP A 38 -2.68 -3.80 3.05
C ASP A 38 -3.34 -2.49 3.52
N VAL A 39 -2.56 -1.51 3.97
CA VAL A 39 -3.08 -0.19 4.35
C VAL A 39 -2.11 0.86 3.88
N ALA A 40 -2.56 1.86 3.12
CA ALA A 40 -1.76 3.02 2.78
C ALA A 40 -2.00 4.11 3.84
N ALA A 41 -0.95 4.47 4.58
CA ALA A 41 -0.99 5.49 5.63
C ALA A 41 0.38 6.19 5.71
N GLU A 42 0.40 7.41 6.25
CA GLU A 42 1.65 8.17 6.39
C GLU A 42 2.65 7.45 7.33
N LEU A 43 3.93 7.44 6.93
CA LEU A 43 5.06 6.78 7.62
C LEU A 43 4.95 5.24 7.71
N ASP A 44 4.83 4.56 6.56
CA ASP A 44 4.50 3.14 6.47
C ASP A 44 5.68 2.17 6.73
N ALA A 45 6.94 2.60 6.56
CA ALA A 45 8.04 1.67 6.32
C ALA A 45 8.28 0.69 7.48
N LYS A 46 8.26 1.18 8.72
CA LYS A 46 8.44 0.31 9.91
C LYS A 46 7.32 -0.72 10.06
N ARG A 47 6.08 -0.31 9.75
CA ARG A 47 4.92 -1.21 9.79
C ARG A 47 5.00 -2.25 8.68
N ALA A 48 5.32 -1.83 7.46
CA ALA A 48 5.49 -2.72 6.31
C ALA A 48 6.55 -3.80 6.60
N ILE A 49 7.71 -3.39 7.13
CA ILE A 49 8.78 -4.31 7.55
C ILE A 49 8.27 -5.25 8.65
N ASN A 50 7.63 -4.73 9.70
CA ASN A 50 7.14 -5.56 10.80
C ASN A 50 6.12 -6.60 10.34
N GLN A 51 5.14 -6.20 9.51
CA GLN A 51 4.13 -7.10 8.95
C GLN A 51 4.78 -8.19 8.11
N GLY A 52 5.68 -7.83 7.18
CA GLY A 52 6.39 -8.80 6.35
C GLY A 52 7.24 -9.78 7.16
N SER A 53 8.01 -9.28 8.14
CA SER A 53 8.84 -10.14 9.00
C SER A 53 8.01 -11.09 9.86
N ARG A 54 6.86 -10.64 10.40
CA ARG A 54 5.98 -11.50 11.20
C ARG A 54 5.29 -12.56 10.35
N LEU A 55 4.79 -12.18 9.17
CA LEU A 55 4.18 -13.13 8.24
C LEU A 55 5.19 -14.21 7.85
N ALA A 56 6.41 -13.83 7.47
CA ALA A 56 7.46 -14.78 7.11
C ALA A 56 7.84 -15.75 8.25
N ALA A 57 7.67 -15.33 9.52
CA ALA A 57 7.93 -16.19 10.67
C ALA A 57 6.77 -17.16 11.01
N GLN A 58 5.58 -16.95 10.42
CA GLN A 58 4.37 -17.76 10.65
C GLN A 58 4.10 -18.79 9.55
N LEU A 59 4.72 -18.62 8.38
CA LEU A 59 4.65 -19.52 7.23
C LEU A 59 5.71 -20.62 7.32
#